data_AF-A0A061NU94-F1
#
_entry.id   AF-A0A061NU94-F1
#
_cell.length_a   1.000
_cell.length_b   1.000
_cell.length_c   1.000
_cell.angle_alpha   90.00
_cell.angle_beta   90.00
_cell.angle_gamma   90.00
#
_symmetry.space_group_name_H-M   'P 1'
#
loop_
_entity.id
_entity.type
_entity.pdbx_description
1 polymer ?
#
loop_
_entity_poly.entity_id
_entity_poly.type
_entity_poly.pdbx_seq_one_letter_code
_entity_poly.pdbx_strand_id
1 'polypeptide(L)' 'MLYALRQSLEKRRRVQIIYQAKSGKLTQREVTVYRLNDVDVIVWCHMKGAVRTLKQANILAVEDASSSTS' A
#
# COMPACT_ATOMS: atom_id res chain seq x y z
N MET A 1 -0.38 9.83 -5.02
CA MET A 1 0.02 8.43 -4.82
C MET A 1 1.34 8.28 -4.07
N LEU A 2 2.49 8.57 -4.68
CA LEU A 2 3.83 8.41 -4.05
C LEU A 2 3.99 9.13 -2.70
N TYR A 3 3.39 10.31 -2.56
CA TYR A 3 3.38 11.07 -1.30
C TYR A 3 2.78 10.28 -0.13
N ALA A 4 1.63 9.62 -0.32
CA ALA A 4 0.98 8.85 0.73
C ALA A 4 1.80 7.61 1.14
N LEU A 5 2.46 6.95 0.18
CA LEU A 5 3.38 5.85 0.49
C LEU A 5 4.60 6.31 1.28
N ARG A 6 5.16 7.49 0.96
CA ARG A 6 6.27 8.10 1.72
C ARG A 6 5.83 8.50 3.12
N GLN A 7 4.67 9.12 3.26
CA GLN A 7 4.10 9.43 4.58
C GLN A 7 3.86 8.18 5.43
N SER A 8 3.33 7.11 4.83
CA SER A 8 3.16 5.81 5.50
C SER A 8 4.50 5.27 5.98
N LEU A 9 5.55 5.34 5.15
CA LEU A 9 6.90 4.90 5.51
C LEU A 9 7.47 5.69 6.68
N GLU A 10 7.41 7.03 6.62
CA GLU A 10 7.97 7.92 7.65
C GLU A 10 7.22 7.82 8.97
N LYS A 11 5.88 7.81 8.92
CA LYS A 11 5.02 7.87 10.11
C LYS A 11 4.53 6.51 10.59
N ARG A 12 4.94 5.42 9.91
CA ARG A 12 4.43 4.05 10.10
C ARG A 12 2.89 3.94 10.10
N ARG A 13 2.22 4.83 9.36
CA ARG A 13 0.76 4.85 9.26
C ARG A 13 0.24 3.77 8.34
N ARG A 14 -0.98 3.30 8.59
CA ARG A 14 -1.68 2.37 7.70
C ARG A 14 -2.28 3.14 6.53
N VAL A 15 -2.15 2.56 5.35
CA VAL A 15 -2.76 3.07 4.11
C VAL A 15 -3.58 1.96 3.46
N GLN A 16 -4.66 2.37 2.78
CA GLN A 16 -5.39 1.50 1.88
C GLN A 16 -4.87 1.66 0.46
N ILE A 17 -4.70 0.54 -0.23
CA ILE A 17 -4.16 0.47 -1.59
C ILE A 17 -5.14 -0.28 -2.48
N ILE A 18 -5.43 0.28 -3.65
CA ILE A 18 -6.05 -0.45 -4.77
C ILE A 18 -4.92 -1.07 -5.60
N TYR A 19 -4.82 -2.39 -5.59
CA TYR A 19 -3.75 -3.15 -6.24
C TYR A 19 -4.30 -4.05 -7.34
N GLN A 20 -3.71 -3.96 -8.53
CA GLN A 20 -4.03 -4.82 -9.67
C GLN A 20 -3.04 -6.00 -9.77
N ALA A 21 -3.56 -7.22 -9.66
CA ALA A 21 -2.78 -8.42 -9.94
C ALA A 21 -2.49 -8.55 -11.45
N LYS A 22 -1.48 -9.35 -11.81
CA LYS A 22 -1.17 -9.64 -13.23
C LYS A 22 -2.36 -10.22 -14.00
N SER A 23 -3.28 -10.90 -13.32
CA SER A 23 -4.53 -11.41 -13.91
C SER A 23 -5.58 -10.34 -14.19
N GLY A 24 -5.29 -9.06 -13.92
CA GLY A 24 -6.25 -7.95 -14.00
C GLY A 24 -7.14 -7.80 -12.76
N LYS A 25 -7.15 -8.79 -11.84
CA LYS A 25 -7.96 -8.74 -10.62
C LYS A 25 -7.55 -7.59 -9.71
N LEU A 26 -8.50 -6.73 -9.38
CA LEU A 26 -8.34 -5.65 -8.40
C LEU A 26 -8.53 -6.18 -6.97
N THR A 27 -7.71 -5.68 -6.06
CA THR A 27 -7.80 -5.98 -4.63
C THR A 27 -7.56 -4.72 -3.82
N GLN A 28 -8.38 -4.49 -2.79
CA GLN A 28 -8.12 -3.47 -1.78
C GLN A 28 -7.27 -4.08 -0.66
N ARG A 29 -6.24 -3.36 -0.21
CA ARG A 29 -5.27 -3.86 0.77
C ARG A 29 -4.97 -2.80 1.81
N GLU A 30 -5.17 -3.12 3.08
CA GLU A 30 -4.65 -2.32 4.19
C GLU A 30 -3.21 -2.74 4.50
N VAL A 31 -2.28 -1.79 4.43
CA VAL A 31 -0.86 -2.07 4.58
C VAL A 31 -0.11 -0.98 5.36
N THR A 32 1.05 -1.35 5.91
CA THR A 32 2.05 -0.39 6.43
C THR A 32 3.31 -0.50 5.60
N VAL A 33 3.82 0.63 5.09
CA VAL A 33 5.04 0.64 4.25
C VAL A 33 6.29 0.51 5.12
N TYR A 34 7.18 -0.41 4.77
CA TYR A 34 8.47 -0.63 5.43
C TYR A 34 9.65 -0.19 4.57
N ARG A 35 9.52 -0.30 3.24
CA ARG A 35 10.53 0.17 2.30
C ARG A 35 9.85 0.61 1.01
N LEU A 36 10.37 1.67 0.42
CA LEU A 36 9.94 2.19 -0.88
C LEU A 36 11.19 2.41 -1.73
N ASN A 37 11.24 1.79 -2.90
CA ASN A 37 12.23 2.06 -3.95
C ASN A 37 11.50 2.30 -5.28
N ASP A 38 12.20 2.64 -6.36
CA ASP A 38 11.55 3.07 -7.62
C ASP A 38 10.64 2.04 -8.28
N VAL A 39 10.83 0.75 -8.00
CA VAL A 39 10.09 -0.35 -8.63
C VAL A 39 9.07 -0.96 -7.67
N ASP A 40 9.48 -1.17 -6.44
CA ASP A 40 8.79 -1.99 -5.45
C ASP A 40 8.53 -1.24 -4.14
N VAL A 41 7.46 -1.68 -3.48
CA VAL A 41 7.07 -1.30 -2.12
C VAL A 41 7.06 -2.55 -1.27
N ILE A 42 7.88 -2.57 -0.21
CA ILE A 42 7.83 -3.62 0.80
C ILE A 42 6.86 -3.16 1.89
N VAL A 43 5.85 -3.96 2.15
CA VAL A 43 4.77 -3.62 3.08
C VAL A 43 4.48 -4.76 4.02
N TRP A 44 3.99 -4.43 5.21
CA TRP A 44 3.22 -5.37 6.03
C TRP A 44 1.77 -5.36 5.59
N CYS A 45 1.25 -6.52 5.18
CA CYS A 45 -0.15 -6.66 4.80
C CYS A 45 -0.98 -7.11 6.01
N HIS A 46 -1.83 -6.23 6.52
CA HIS A 46 -2.62 -6.48 7.74
C HIS A 46 -3.64 -7.61 7.54
N MET A 47 -4.24 -7.70 6.36
CA MET A 47 -5.20 -8.77 6.03
C MET A 47 -4.59 -10.17 6.00
N LYS A 48 -3.26 -10.28 5.80
CA LYS A 48 -2.56 -11.56 5.69
C LYS A 48 -1.59 -11.81 6.85
N GLY A 49 -1.37 -10.82 7.72
CA GLY A 49 -0.39 -10.90 8.80
C GLY A 49 1.02 -11.24 8.30
N ALA A 50 1.43 -10.70 7.13
CA ALA A 50 2.69 -11.06 6.49
C ALA A 50 3.29 -9.90 5.69
N VAL A 51 4.63 -9.91 5.56
CA VAL A 51 5.37 -9.00 4.67
C VAL A 51 5.14 -9.40 3.22
N ARG A 52 4.90 -8.42 2.34
CA ARG A 52 4.78 -8.62 0.90
C ARG A 52 5.49 -7.51 0.13
N THR A 53 5.99 -7.88 -1.04
CA THR A 53 6.50 -6.94 -2.05
C THR A 53 5.39 -6.66 -3.06
N LEU A 54 5.11 -5.38 -3.29
CA LEU A 54 4.14 -4.89 -4.27
C LEU A 54 4.89 -4.09 -5.33
N LYS A 55 4.54 -4.26 -6.61
CA LYS A 55 5.06 -3.40 -7.67
C LYS A 55 4.36 -2.05 -7.62
N GLN A 56 5.11 -0.95 -7.66
CA GLN A 56 4.53 0.39 -7.74
C GLN A 56 3.62 0.56 -8.96
N ALA A 57 4.04 0.03 -10.10
CA ALA A 57 3.26 0.07 -11.34
C ALA A 57 1.89 -0.62 -11.26
N ASN A 58 1.69 -1.47 -10.24
CA ASN A 58 0.44 -2.20 -10.02
C ASN A 58 -0.43 -1.56 -8.92
N ILE A 59 0.03 -0.46 -8.33
CA ILE A 59 -0.72 0.34 -7.36
C ILE A 59 -1.49 1.42 -8.15
N LEU A 60 -2.82 1.34 -8.11
CA LEU A 60 -3.69 2.25 -8.86
C LEU A 60 -4.12 3.45 -8.01
N ALA A 61 -4.29 3.24 -6.70
CA ALA A 61 -4.66 4.29 -5.76
C ALA A 61 -4.11 3.98 -4.36
N VAL A 62 -3.88 5.04 -3.59
CA VAL A 62 -3.44 4.97 -2.19
C VAL A 62 -4.18 6.04 -1.40
N GLU A 63 -4.78 5.65 -0.29
CA GLU A 63 -5.50 6.53 0.64
C GLU A 63 -5.03 6.25 2.07
N ASP A 64 -5.08 7.27 2.94
CA ASP A 64 -4.81 7.08 4.36
C ASP A 64 -5.94 6.26 5.00
N ALA A 65 -5.60 5.19 5.73
CA ALA A 65 -6.62 4.35 6.35
C ALA A 65 -7.35 5.04 7.53
N SER A 66 -6.91 6.24 7.92
CA SER A 66 -7.47 7.03 9.01
C SER A 66 -8.48 8.09 8.58
N SER A 67 -8.75 8.28 7.28
CA SER A 67 -9.69 9.30 6.78
C SER A 67 -11.16 8.86 6.72
N SER A 68 -11.52 7.66 7.18
CA SER A 68 -12.92 7.30 7.42
C SER A 68 -13.44 7.94 8.71
N THR A 69 -13.67 9.24 8.68
CA THR A 69 -14.54 9.94 9.62
C THR A 69 -15.57 10.69 8.79
N SER A 70 -16.75 10.08 8.65
CA SER A 70 -18.01 10.77 8.36
C SER A 70 -18.86 10.71 9.61
#